data_AF-A0A7X5N2X7-F1
#
_entry.id   AF-A0A7X5N2X7-F1
#
_cell.length_a   1.000
_cell.length_b   1.000
_cell.length_c   1.000
_cell.angle_alpha   90.00
_cell.angle_beta   90.00
_cell.angle_gamma   90.00
#
_symmetry.space_group_name_H-M   'P 1'
#
loop_
_entity.id
_entity.type
_entity.pdbx_description
1 polymer ?
#
loop_
_entity_poly.entity_id
_entity_poly.type
_entity_poly.pdbx_seq_one_letter_code
_entity_poly.pdbx_strand_id
1 'polypeptide(L)'
;MHSGGLELALVLMLAAIVAVPVFKRFGLGAVLAYLVAGVVLGPDGVGVVQDAERISGAAEIGVVMLLFVIGLELSPARLKVMRHSVFGAGATQVVVTTLILGGLL
;
A
#
# COMPACT_ATOMS: atom_id res chain seq x y z
N MET A 1 3.19 -30.24 -2.53
CA MET A 1 2.97 -29.19 -1.51
C MET A 1 3.34 -27.76 -1.98
N HIS A 2 3.65 -27.52 -3.27
CA HIS A 2 3.93 -26.17 -3.83
C HIS A 2 2.70 -25.48 -4.46
N SER A 3 1.52 -26.12 -4.46
CA SER A 3 0.32 -25.66 -5.19
C SER A 3 -0.30 -24.39 -4.61
N GLY A 4 -0.37 -24.26 -3.28
CA GLY A 4 -1.07 -23.13 -2.65
C GLY A 4 -0.37 -21.77 -2.74
N GLY A 5 0.94 -21.72 -3.06
CA GLY A 5 1.64 -20.45 -3.27
C GLY A 5 1.42 -19.84 -4.66
N LEU A 6 1.45 -20.71 -5.68
CA LEU A 6 1.20 -20.30 -7.07
C LEU A 6 -0.25 -19.86 -7.26
N GLU A 7 -1.20 -20.60 -6.68
CA GLU A 7 -2.62 -20.25 -6.72
C GLU A 7 -2.87 -18.86 -6.11
N LEU A 8 -2.31 -18.60 -4.92
CA LEU A 8 -2.39 -17.29 -4.27
C LEU A 8 -1.81 -16.18 -5.14
N ALA A 9 -0.61 -16.39 -5.70
CA ALA A 9 0.04 -15.41 -6.57
C ALA A 9 -0.79 -15.12 -7.83
N LEU A 10 -1.37 -16.15 -8.44
CA LEU A 10 -2.23 -16.01 -9.62
C LEU A 10 -3.52 -15.25 -9.29
N VAL A 11 -4.15 -15.55 -8.16
CA VAL A 11 -5.36 -14.86 -7.69
C VAL A 11 -5.08 -13.38 -7.44
N LEU A 12 -4.00 -13.06 -6.71
CA LEU A 12 -3.60 -11.68 -6.45
C LEU A 12 -3.22 -10.94 -7.74
N MET A 13 -2.54 -11.61 -8.68
CA MET A 13 -2.18 -11.02 -9.97
C MET A 13 -3.41 -10.77 -10.85
N LEU A 14 -4.37 -11.70 -10.90
CA LEU A 14 -5.66 -11.50 -11.57
C LEU A 14 -6.44 -10.33 -10.96
N ALA A 15 -6.50 -10.26 -9.63
CA ALA A 15 -7.14 -9.16 -8.94
C ALA A 15 -6.49 -7.81 -9.29
N ALA A 16 -5.16 -7.74 -9.34
CA ALA A 16 -4.44 -6.54 -9.77
C ALA A 16 -4.72 -6.16 -11.23
N ILE A 17 -4.68 -7.14 -12.16
CA ILE A 17 -4.95 -6.92 -13.59
C ILE A 17 -6.36 -6.37 -13.83
N VAL A 18 -7.34 -6.78 -13.03
CA VAL A 18 -8.72 -6.30 -13.14
C VAL A 18 -8.93 -4.99 -12.39
N ALA A 19 -8.47 -4.88 -11.14
CA ALA A 19 -8.73 -3.72 -10.29
C ALA A 19 -8.02 -2.45 -10.80
N VAL A 20 -6.77 -2.55 -11.26
CA VAL A 20 -5.99 -1.37 -11.67
C VAL A 20 -6.61 -0.63 -12.85
N PRO A 21 -6.98 -1.27 -13.97
CA PRO A 21 -7.65 -0.58 -15.08
C PRO A 21 -9.00 0.02 -14.67
N VAL A 22 -9.77 -0.69 -13.83
CA VAL A 22 -11.06 -0.20 -13.33
C VAL A 22 -10.86 1.10 -12.53
N PHE A 23 -9.96 1.11 -11.56
CA PHE A 23 -9.68 2.30 -10.74
C PHE A 23 -9.08 3.44 -11.57
N LYS A 24 -8.18 3.13 -12.51
CA LYS A 24 -7.65 4.13 -13.45
C LYS A 24 -8.75 4.77 -14.29
N ARG A 25 -9.80 4.03 -14.67
CA ARG A 25 -10.96 4.59 -15.40
C ARG A 25 -11.73 5.62 -14.56
N PHE A 26 -11.71 5.48 -13.24
CA PHE A 26 -12.28 6.45 -12.30
C PHE A 26 -11.30 7.57 -11.89
N GLY A 27 -10.09 7.61 -12.47
CA GLY A 27 -9.06 8.59 -12.11
C GLY A 27 -8.37 8.31 -10.76
N LEU A 28 -8.57 7.12 -10.19
CA LEU A 28 -7.95 6.71 -8.92
C LEU A 28 -6.54 6.13 -9.15
N GLY A 29 -5.66 6.32 -8.17
CA GLY A 29 -4.30 5.78 -8.21
C GLY A 29 -4.25 4.25 -8.10
N ALA A 30 -3.20 3.64 -8.66
CA ALA A 30 -3.03 2.18 -8.63
C ALA A 30 -2.89 1.61 -7.21
N VAL A 31 -2.28 2.36 -6.29
CA VAL A 31 -2.13 1.96 -4.88
C VAL A 31 -3.50 1.72 -4.22
N LEU A 32 -4.47 2.61 -4.47
CA LEU A 32 -5.83 2.44 -3.96
C LEU A 32 -6.48 1.17 -4.52
N ALA A 33 -6.26 0.86 -5.80
CA ALA A 33 -6.77 -0.36 -6.41
C ALA A 33 -6.22 -1.61 -5.72
N TYR A 34 -4.92 -1.64 -5.42
CA TYR A 34 -4.28 -2.75 -4.71
C TYR A 34 -4.79 -2.91 -3.28
N LEU A 35 -5.00 -1.80 -2.55
CA LEU A 35 -5.54 -1.83 -1.19
C LEU A 35 -6.98 -2.36 -1.18
N VAL A 36 -7.85 -1.86 -2.08
CA VAL A 36 -9.24 -2.33 -2.16
C VAL A 36 -9.30 -3.80 -2.58
N ALA A 37 -8.48 -4.21 -3.55
CA ALA A 37 -8.39 -5.62 -3.92
C ALA A 37 -7.95 -6.48 -2.73
N GLY A 38 -6.97 -6.05 -1.95
CA GLY A 38 -6.54 -6.75 -0.73
C GLY A 38 -7.64 -6.88 0.32
N VAL A 39 -8.38 -5.81 0.59
CA VAL A 39 -9.52 -5.81 1.52
C VAL A 39 -10.64 -6.74 1.04
N VAL A 40 -10.97 -6.69 -0.26
CA VAL A 40 -12.03 -7.52 -0.85
C VAL A 40 -11.63 -8.99 -0.90
N LEU A 41 -10.38 -9.33 -1.22
CA LEU A 41 -9.93 -10.72 -1.29
C LEU A 41 -9.55 -11.32 0.07
N GLY A 42 -9.28 -10.46 1.07
CA GLY A 42 -8.91 -10.86 2.42
C GLY A 42 -10.03 -11.54 3.21
N PRO A 43 -9.74 -11.96 4.46
CA PRO A 43 -10.66 -12.73 5.29
C PRO A 43 -11.96 -11.97 5.61
N ASP A 44 -11.88 -10.65 5.79
CA ASP A 44 -13.05 -9.79 6.06
C ASP A 44 -13.89 -9.49 4.81
N GLY A 45 -13.42 -9.86 3.62
CA GLY A 45 -14.10 -9.70 2.34
C GLY A 45 -14.72 -11.01 1.86
N VAL A 46 -14.25 -11.49 0.71
CA VAL A 46 -14.68 -12.76 0.09
C VAL A 46 -13.98 -13.96 0.73
N GLY A 47 -12.89 -13.76 1.49
CA GLY A 47 -12.20 -14.81 2.22
C GLY A 47 -11.43 -15.81 1.34
N VAL A 48 -11.08 -15.43 0.11
CA VAL A 48 -10.27 -16.24 -0.82
C VAL A 48 -8.83 -16.35 -0.31
N VAL A 49 -8.37 -15.32 0.37
CA VAL A 49 -7.02 -15.20 0.91
C VAL A 49 -7.10 -15.17 2.43
N GLN A 50 -6.76 -16.29 3.08
CA GLN A 50 -6.88 -16.45 4.54
C GLN A 50 -5.51 -16.49 5.26
N ASP A 51 -4.44 -16.84 4.56
CA ASP A 51 -3.09 -16.92 5.11
C ASP A 51 -2.39 -15.55 5.14
N ALA A 52 -2.81 -14.67 6.05
CA ALA A 52 -2.21 -13.34 6.23
C ALA A 52 -0.70 -13.41 6.54
N GLU A 53 -0.26 -14.42 7.29
CA GLU A 53 1.14 -14.60 7.71
C GLU A 53 2.06 -14.85 6.50
N ARG A 54 1.61 -15.61 5.50
CA ARG A 54 2.36 -15.85 4.26
C ARG A 54 2.48 -14.59 3.40
N ILE A 55 1.52 -13.68 3.50
CA ILE A 55 1.50 -12.43 2.73
C ILE A 55 2.32 -11.34 3.41
N SER A 56 2.31 -11.29 4.74
CA SER A 56 3.04 -10.28 5.52
C SER A 56 4.53 -10.25 5.18
N GLY A 57 5.20 -11.41 5.14
CA GLY A 57 6.63 -11.47 4.81
C GLY A 57 6.95 -10.96 3.39
N ALA A 58 6.08 -11.21 2.41
CA ALA A 58 6.24 -10.67 1.07
C ALA A 58 5.93 -9.17 1.00
N ALA A 59 4.93 -8.70 1.76
CA ALA A 59 4.54 -7.30 1.84
C ALA A 59 5.64 -6.44 2.48
N GLU A 60 6.33 -6.92 3.52
CA GLU A 60 7.46 -6.23 4.14
C GLU A 60 8.55 -5.90 3.12
N ILE A 61 8.98 -6.90 2.33
CA ILE A 61 9.97 -6.69 1.26
C ILE A 61 9.43 -5.72 0.21
N GLY A 62 8.16 -5.84 -0.17
CA GLY A 62 7.51 -4.92 -1.12
C GLY A 62 7.53 -3.47 -0.64
N VAL A 63 7.19 -3.23 0.63
CA VAL A 63 7.21 -1.89 1.24
C VAL A 63 8.63 -1.35 1.34
N VAL A 64 9.61 -2.16 1.75
CA VAL A 64 11.03 -1.75 1.79
C VAL A 64 11.52 -1.34 0.41
N MET A 65 11.24 -2.14 -0.62
CA MET A 65 11.61 -1.83 -2.00
C MET A 65 10.92 -0.55 -2.51
N LEU A 66 9.64 -0.34 -2.18
CA LEU A 66 8.91 0.87 -2.55
C LEU A 66 9.51 2.11 -1.87
N LEU A 67 9.76 2.05 -0.57
CA LEU A 67 10.38 3.15 0.18
C LEU A 67 11.81 3.43 -0.30
N PHE A 68 12.54 2.40 -0.70
CA PHE A 68 13.86 2.55 -1.30
C PHE A 68 13.78 3.28 -2.64
N VAL A 69 12.87 2.88 -3.55
CA VAL A 69 12.66 3.56 -4.83
C VAL A 69 12.23 5.01 -4.62
N ILE A 70 11.29 5.27 -3.71
CA ILE A 70 10.89 6.64 -3.33
C ILE A 70 12.11 7.42 -2.84
N GLY A 71 12.99 6.80 -2.04
CA GLY A 71 14.24 7.39 -1.59
C GLY A 71 15.21 7.74 -2.72
N LEU A 72 15.32 6.89 -3.75
CA LEU A 72 16.14 7.14 -4.94
C LEU A 72 15.57 8.25 -5.85
N GLU A 73 14.24 8.35 -5.96
CA GLU A 73 13.57 9.41 -6.73
C GLU A 73 13.67 10.79 -6.04
N LEU A 74 13.86 10.82 -4.72
CA LEU A 74 13.99 12.04 -3.94
C LEU A 74 15.44 12.56 -3.95
N SER A 75 15.69 13.59 -4.74
CA SER A 75 16.98 14.29 -4.69
C SER A 75 17.11 15.19 -3.44
N PRO A 76 18.30 15.28 -2.81
CA PRO A 76 18.53 16.16 -1.65
C PRO A 76 18.20 17.63 -1.92
N ALA A 77 18.44 18.09 -3.15
CA ALA A 77 18.12 19.45 -3.57
C ALA A 77 16.60 19.70 -3.56
N ARG A 78 15.81 18.77 -4.08
CA ARG A 78 14.34 18.86 -4.09
C ARG A 78 13.78 18.79 -2.67
N LEU A 79 14.34 17.93 -1.83
CA LEU A 79 13.96 17.84 -0.42
C LEU A 79 14.23 19.14 0.33
N LYS A 80 15.36 19.82 0.06
CA LYS A 80 15.70 21.10 0.69
C LYS A 80 14.71 22.21 0.32
N VAL A 81 14.23 22.24 -0.93
CA VAL A 81 13.19 23.18 -1.38
C VAL A 81 11.85 22.87 -0.70
N MET A 82 11.50 21.59 -0.60
CA MET A 82 10.23 21.14 -0.02
C MET A 82 10.27 20.98 1.50
N ARG A 83 11.39 21.30 2.18
CA ARG A 83 11.62 20.95 3.59
C ARG A 83 10.55 21.48 4.54
N HIS A 84 10.05 22.69 4.29
CA HIS A 84 9.01 23.29 5.14
C HIS A 84 7.65 22.62 4.92
N SER A 85 7.33 22.23 3.69
CA SER A 85 6.11 21.49 3.39
C SER A 85 6.17 20.04 3.90
N VAL A 86 7.30 19.35 3.73
CA VAL A 86 7.47 17.94 4.12
C VAL A 86 7.64 17.80 5.62
N PHE A 87 8.65 18.48 6.21
CA PHE A 87 8.96 18.34 7.63
C PHE A 87 8.18 19.29 8.53
N GLY A 88 7.70 20.43 8.02
CA GLY A 88 6.80 21.30 8.78
C GLY A 88 5.37 20.81 8.67
N ALA A 89 4.71 21.14 7.55
CA ALA A 89 3.29 20.84 7.38
C ALA A 89 2.99 19.33 7.41
N GLY A 90 3.80 18.50 6.75
CA GLY A 90 3.61 17.04 6.74
C GLY A 90 3.75 16.41 8.13
N ALA A 91 4.82 16.74 8.88
CA ALA A 91 4.99 16.21 10.23
C ALA A 91 3.89 16.69 11.18
N THR A 92 3.53 17.98 11.13
CA THR A 92 2.41 18.50 11.91
C THR A 92 1.10 17.80 11.55
N GLN A 93 0.82 17.58 10.27
CA GLN A 93 -0.37 16.87 9.83
C GLN A 93 -0.42 15.45 10.39
N VAL A 94 0.69 14.70 10.31
CA VAL A 94 0.77 13.33 10.85
C VAL A 94 0.54 13.34 12.35
N VAL A 95 1.24 14.19 13.11
CA VAL A 95 1.08 14.29 14.57
C VAL A 95 -0.36 14.62 14.95
N VAL A 96 -0.97 15.61 14.29
CA VAL A 96 -2.36 16.00 14.56
C VAL A 96 -3.32 14.86 14.24
N THR A 97 -3.20 14.20 13.09
CA THR A 97 -4.08 13.07 12.75
C THR A 97 -3.91 11.89 13.69
N THR A 98 -2.68 11.61 14.12
CA THR A 98 -2.39 10.54 15.08
C THR A 98 -2.97 10.85 16.46
N LEU A 99 -2.85 12.09 16.94
CA LEU A 99 -3.43 12.50 18.22
C LEU A 99 -4.96 12.49 18.19
N ILE A 100 -5.56 12.95 17.09
CA ILE A 100 -7.01 12.93 16.94
C ILE A 100 -7.51 11.49 16.89
N LEU A 101 -7.01 10.67 15.96
CA LEU A 101 -7.51 9.29 15.81
C LEU A 101 -7.14 8.41 16.99
N GLY A 102 -5.89 8.49 17.47
CA GLY A 102 -5.40 7.68 18.59
C GLY A 102 -5.90 8.15 19.96
N GLY A 103 -6.42 9.37 20.08
CA GLY A 103 -7.13 9.81 21.29
C GLY A 103 -8.64 9.53 21.26
N LEU A 104 -9.20 9.18 20.09
CA LEU A 104 -10.62 8.89 19.88
C LEU A 104 -10.92 7.38 19.87
N LEU A 105 -9.92 6.56 19.57
CA LEU A 105 -9.88 5.10 19.76
C LEU A 105 -9.41 4.75 21.17
#